data_AF-A0A133VE18-F1
#
_entry.id   AF-A0A133VE18-F1
#
_cell.length_a   1.000
_cell.length_b   1.000
_cell.length_c   1.000
_cell.angle_alpha   90.00
_cell.angle_beta   90.00
_cell.angle_gamma   90.00
#
_symmetry.space_group_name_H-M   'P 1'
#
loop_
_entity.id
_entity.type
_entity.pdbx_description
1 polymer ?
#
loop_
_entity_poly.entity_id
_entity_poly.type
_entity_poly.pdbx_seq_one_letter_code
_entity_poly.pdbx_strand_id
1 'polypeptide(L)'
;DEGDISEDNLSEYEDRWRDIMGKRLKRYLKGKEVLLSLSDDELDDIAETLQEVDFEEISLTKMLKVLVKSHPKLLWKLKGFL
;
A
#
# COMPACT_ATOMS: atom_id res chain seq x y z
N ASP A 1 -1.20 -27.84 25.44
CA ASP A 1 -0.17 -27.76 26.50
C ASP A 1 0.59 -26.44 26.40
N GLU A 2 1.04 -25.86 27.51
CA GLU A 2 1.79 -24.57 27.58
C GLU A 2 3.17 -24.57 26.89
N GLY A 3 3.48 -25.60 26.07
CA GLY A 3 4.70 -25.71 25.27
C GLY A 3 4.48 -26.30 23.87
N ASP A 4 3.23 -26.36 23.40
CA ASP A 4 2.93 -26.83 22.05
C ASP A 4 3.36 -25.78 21.01
N ILE A 5 4.37 -26.11 20.22
CA ILE A 5 4.93 -25.26 19.15
C ILE A 5 4.55 -25.77 17.76
N SER A 6 3.49 -26.58 17.66
CA SER A 6 2.94 -27.03 16.38
C SER A 6 2.39 -25.88 15.55
N GLU A 7 2.33 -26.07 14.23
CA GLU A 7 1.75 -25.12 13.29
C GLU A 7 0.30 -24.77 13.67
N ASP A 8 -0.50 -25.78 14.02
CA ASP A 8 -1.89 -25.61 14.43
C ASP A 8 -2.02 -24.69 15.65
N ASN A 9 -1.17 -24.86 16.67
CA ASN A 9 -1.21 -24.02 17.87
C ASN A 9 -0.71 -22.58 17.59
N LEU A 10 0.24 -22.41 16.66
CA LEU A 10 0.76 -21.09 16.27
C LEU A 10 -0.13 -20.35 15.26
N SER A 11 -1.07 -21.05 14.62
CA SER A 11 -1.98 -20.47 13.62
C SER A 11 -2.84 -19.34 14.17
N GLU A 12 -3.20 -19.38 15.45
CA GLU A 12 -3.99 -18.32 16.09
C GLU A 12 -3.25 -16.97 16.09
N TYR A 13 -1.93 -17.00 16.32
CA TYR A 13 -1.12 -15.77 16.25
C TYR A 13 -1.08 -15.24 14.82
N GLU A 14 -0.87 -16.12 13.84
CA GLU A 14 -0.85 -15.76 12.42
C GLU A 14 -2.17 -15.11 12.00
N ASP A 15 -3.31 -15.67 12.41
CA ASP A 15 -4.64 -15.13 12.12
C ASP A 15 -4.85 -13.74 12.72
N ARG A 16 -4.49 -13.57 14.01
CA ARG A 16 -4.56 -12.27 14.69
C ARG A 16 -3.67 -11.23 14.03
N TRP A 17 -2.44 -11.61 13.67
CA TRP A 17 -1.51 -10.72 12.97
C TRP A 17 -2.03 -10.34 11.57
N ARG A 18 -2.59 -11.29 10.83
CA ARG A 18 -3.18 -11.05 9.50
C ARG A 18 -4.39 -10.12 9.56
N ASP A 19 -5.19 -10.22 10.62
CA ASP A 19 -6.35 -9.34 10.78
C ASP A 19 -5.94 -7.91 11.15
N ILE A 20 -4.96 -7.74 12.05
CA ILE A 20 -4.48 -6.42 12.50
C ILE A 20 -3.64 -5.73 11.42
N MET A 21 -2.69 -6.44 10.80
CA MET A 21 -1.67 -5.82 9.92
C MET A 21 -1.66 -6.37 8.50
N GLY A 22 -2.02 -7.63 8.28
CA GLY A 22 -1.92 -8.29 6.98
C GLY A 22 -2.67 -7.55 5.86
N LYS A 23 -3.88 -7.07 6.13
CA LYS A 23 -4.67 -6.27 5.15
C LYS A 23 -3.96 -4.95 4.78
N ARG A 24 -3.39 -4.25 5.77
CA ARG A 24 -2.65 -2.99 5.55
C ARG A 24 -1.38 -3.24 4.75
N LEU A 25 -0.58 -4.23 5.13
CA LEU A 25 0.65 -4.59 4.44
C LEU A 25 0.40 -5.04 2.99
N LYS A 26 -0.66 -5.82 2.74
CA LYS A 26 -1.07 -6.17 1.37
C LYS A 26 -1.39 -4.93 0.53
N ARG A 27 -2.10 -3.94 1.08
CA ARG A 27 -2.33 -2.65 0.40
C ARG A 27 -1.03 -1.89 0.15
N TYR A 28 -0.11 -1.90 1.11
CA TYR A 28 1.15 -1.18 0.99
C TYR A 28 2.09 -1.80 -0.03
N LEU A 29 2.14 -3.13 -0.08
CA LEU A 29 2.88 -3.86 -1.11
C LEU A 29 2.37 -3.50 -2.51
N LYS A 30 1.04 -3.48 -2.71
CA LYS A 30 0.43 -3.06 -3.97
C LYS A 30 0.79 -1.62 -4.35
N GLY A 31 0.72 -0.70 -3.38
CA GLY A 31 1.10 0.70 -3.59
C GLY A 31 2.58 0.85 -3.98
N LYS A 32 3.47 0.08 -3.34
CA LYS A 32 4.90 0.02 -3.68
C LYS A 32 5.10 -0.46 -5.12
N GLU A 33 4.46 -1.56 -5.52
CA GLU A 33 4.61 -2.10 -6.88
C GLU A 33 4.18 -1.11 -7.96
N VAL A 34 3.10 -0.35 -7.72
CA VAL A 34 2.68 0.71 -8.63
C VAL A 34 3.71 1.82 -8.71
N LEU A 35 4.20 2.33 -7.56
CA LEU A 35 5.23 3.37 -7.54
C LEU A 35 6.51 2.93 -8.27
N LEU A 36 6.92 1.67 -8.14
CA LEU A 36 8.08 1.11 -8.83
C LEU A 36 7.86 0.91 -10.35
N SER A 37 6.61 0.98 -10.81
CA SER A 37 6.26 0.82 -12.24
C SER A 37 6.14 2.14 -13.00
N LEU A 38 6.42 3.26 -12.33
CA LEU A 38 6.30 4.61 -12.89
C LEU A 38 7.59 5.02 -13.59
N SER A 39 7.47 5.82 -14.66
CA SER A 39 8.63 6.50 -15.26
C SER A 39 9.03 7.73 -14.45
N ASP A 40 10.24 8.25 -14.71
CA ASP A 40 10.74 9.46 -14.07
C ASP A 40 9.79 10.65 -14.28
N ASP A 41 9.28 10.86 -15.50
CA ASP A 41 8.28 11.91 -15.78
C ASP A 41 7.00 11.76 -14.94
N GLU A 42 6.52 10.53 -14.72
CA GLU A 42 5.34 10.29 -13.88
C GLU A 42 5.66 10.61 -12.41
N LEU A 43 6.89 10.31 -11.94
CA LEU A 43 7.37 10.65 -10.60
C LEU A 43 7.50 12.16 -10.37
N ASP A 44 8.00 12.89 -11.37
CA ASP A 44 8.12 14.35 -11.31
C ASP A 44 6.74 15.03 -11.23
N ASP A 45 5.78 14.62 -12.06
CA ASP A 45 4.40 15.14 -12.02
C ASP A 45 3.73 14.89 -10.64
N ILE A 46 4.00 13.73 -10.04
CA ILE A 46 3.51 13.41 -8.69
C ILE A 46 4.15 14.33 -7.67
N ALA A 47 5.47 14.53 -7.73
CA ALA A 47 6.18 15.41 -6.82
C ALA A 47 5.65 16.85 -6.90
N GLU A 48 5.34 17.35 -8.10
CA GLU A 48 4.71 18.65 -8.29
C GLU A 48 3.31 18.70 -7.65
N THR A 49 2.47 17.70 -7.90
CA THR A 49 1.11 17.65 -7.30
C THR A 49 1.15 17.57 -5.77
N LEU A 50 2.13 16.86 -5.20
CA LEU A 50 2.27 16.70 -3.75
C LEU A 50 2.67 18.00 -3.04
N GLN A 51 3.28 18.98 -3.74
CA GLN A 51 3.61 20.28 -3.14
C GLN A 51 2.37 21.07 -2.69
N GLU A 52 1.23 20.83 -3.33
CA GLU A 52 -0.04 21.51 -3.01
C GLU A 52 -0.82 20.82 -1.88
N VAL A 53 -0.36 19.67 -1.40
CA VAL A 53 -1.07 18.88 -0.40
C VAL A 53 -0.46 19.12 0.97
N ASP A 54 -1.26 19.66 1.88
CA ASP A 54 -0.86 19.84 3.27
C ASP A 54 -0.84 18.47 3.98
N PHE A 55 0.37 17.91 4.12
CA PHE A 55 0.57 16.65 4.81
C PHE A 55 0.82 16.91 6.30
N GLU A 56 -0.25 17.04 7.08
CA GLU A 56 -0.14 16.88 8.54
C GLU A 56 0.40 15.47 8.90
N GLU A 57 0.15 14.48 8.03
CA GLU A 57 0.72 13.14 8.12
C GLU A 57 0.84 12.52 6.71
N ILE A 58 2.06 12.07 6.37
CA ILE A 58 2.33 11.33 5.12
C ILE A 58 1.77 9.92 5.28
N SER A 59 0.72 9.60 4.53
CA SER A 59 0.22 8.22 4.42
C SER A 59 0.28 7.75 2.97
N LEU A 60 0.67 6.49 2.78
CA LEU A 60 0.70 5.88 1.44
C LEU A 60 -0.67 5.95 0.76
N THR A 61 -1.76 5.85 1.53
CA THR A 61 -3.12 5.97 0.99
C THR A 61 -3.40 7.38 0.46
N LYS A 62 -2.93 8.44 1.12
CA LYS A 62 -3.04 9.81 0.61
C LYS A 62 -2.19 9.99 -0.65
N MET A 63 -0.95 9.49 -0.65
CA MET A 63 -0.08 9.54 -1.84
C MET A 63 -0.72 8.82 -3.05
N LEU A 64 -1.28 7.63 -2.85
CA LEU A 64 -2.00 6.89 -3.91
C LEU A 64 -3.24 7.63 -4.43
N LYS A 65 -3.95 8.39 -3.57
CA LYS A 65 -5.08 9.21 -4.01
C LYS A 65 -4.64 10.37 -4.89
N VAL A 66 -3.55 11.05 -4.51
CA VAL A 66 -2.96 12.14 -5.31
C VAL A 66 -2.49 11.61 -6.66
N LEU A 67 -1.76 10.49 -6.66
CA LEU A 67 -1.31 9.78 -7.85
C LEU A 67 -2.44 9.49 -8.84
N VAL A 68 -3.53 8.90 -8.35
CA VAL A 68 -4.70 8.56 -9.17
C VAL A 68 -5.38 9.82 -9.73
N LYS A 69 -5.34 10.93 -9.00
CA LYS A 69 -5.95 12.20 -9.42
C LYS A 69 -5.14 12.85 -10.54
N SER A 70 -3.81 12.83 -10.45
CA SER A 70 -2.92 13.41 -11.47
C SER A 70 -2.81 12.54 -12.72
N HIS A 71 -2.82 11.20 -12.56
CA HIS A 71 -2.68 10.27 -13.67
C HIS A 71 -3.77 9.20 -13.62
N PRO A 72 -5.00 9.52 -14.05
CA PRO A 72 -6.15 8.60 -13.99
C PRO A 72 -5.90 7.29 -14.74
N LYS A 73 -4.98 7.27 -15.72
CA LYS A 73 -4.59 6.05 -16.43
C LYS A 73 -3.87 5.03 -15.55
N LEU A 74 -3.24 5.45 -14.44
CA LEU A 74 -2.64 4.54 -13.47
C LEU A 74 -3.67 3.71 -12.70
N LEU A 75 -4.95 4.11 -12.68
CA LEU A 75 -6.03 3.27 -12.15
C LEU A 75 -6.12 1.93 -12.86
N TRP A 76 -5.78 1.87 -14.15
CA TRP A 76 -5.78 0.61 -14.90
C TRP A 76 -4.65 -0.31 -14.43
N LYS A 77 -3.48 0.25 -14.10
CA LYS A 77 -2.38 -0.49 -13.46
C LYS A 77 -2.78 -0.96 -12.05
N LEU A 78 -3.62 -0.21 -11.32
CA LEU A 78 -4.12 -0.59 -10.00
C LEU A 78 -5.28 -1.61 -10.04
N LYS A 79 -6.06 -1.66 -11.13
CA LYS A 79 -7.28 -2.47 -11.27
C LYS A 79 -7.03 -3.99 -11.27
N GLY A 80 -5.87 -4.43 -11.75
CA GLY A 80 -5.45 -5.83 -11.71
C GLY A 80 -5.05 -6.31 -10.30
N PHE A 81 -4.98 -5.40 -9.33
CA PHE A 81 -4.49 -5.67 -7.98
C PHE A 81 -5.51 -5.35 -6.89
N LEU A 82 -6.72 -4.86 -7.18
CA LEU A 82 -7.77 -4.59 -6.16
C LEU A 82 -8.58 -5.85 -5.84
#